data_AF-L7FQH3-F1
#
_entry.id   AF-L7FQH3-F1
#
_cell.length_a   1.000
_cell.length_b   1.000
_cell.length_c   1.000
_cell.angle_alpha   90.00
_cell.angle_beta   90.00
_cell.angle_gamma   90.00
#
_symmetry.space_group_name_H-M   'P 1'
#
loop_
_entity.id
_entity.type
_entity.pdbx_description
1 polymer ?
#
loop_
_entity_poly.entity_id
_entity_poly.type
_entity_poly.pdbx_seq_one_letter_code
_entity_poly.pdbx_strand_id
1 'polypeptide(L)'
;MSKLDKYNGMIVSSYFKTVSDFIKFLFVCKKFVDNMEKFHYNPVPLTLRSISFFPKIETLCLYTPSDENFGVFSRHPNILRLLLQKPREFFKVRVLYDFDYFESLKYPSDKFDYKKLTFTYTDKDRIFKETTKNVVIPKTVKKLGTESFSSFYKLERVNIPPNVVFIGESCFKTCYNITTLTLPSNLTEIGAVAFATLESLKSIIIPKYITSLKAYTFADCRELVDVELPEHLEIIEKCCFNKCQKLQNVIIPNGVSEIGNNAFEGCAMSQISIPTCLKTIEKFTFYGCKNLVEVKGLECVITFKTFAFGGHTKLNKVEIDKTAILENDAFGEQINVVRIDSHQFK
;
A
#
# COMPACT_ATOMS: atom_id res chain seq x y z
N MET A 1 26.00 8.95 -32.45
CA MET A 1 24.88 8.21 -31.83
C MET A 1 25.03 6.73 -32.12
N SER A 2 25.22 5.89 -31.11
CA SER A 2 25.21 4.43 -31.25
C SER A 2 23.88 3.98 -31.85
N LYS A 3 23.91 3.35 -33.02
CA LYS A 3 22.70 2.83 -33.69
C LYS A 3 22.08 1.74 -32.80
N LEU A 4 20.78 1.82 -32.52
CA LEU A 4 20.05 0.70 -31.89
C LEU A 4 20.31 -0.58 -32.72
N ASP A 5 20.86 -1.59 -32.07
CA ASP A 5 21.04 -2.92 -32.64
C ASP A 5 19.80 -3.79 -32.37
N LYS A 6 19.87 -5.05 -32.82
CA LYS A 6 18.79 -6.02 -32.73
C LYS A 6 18.31 -6.29 -31.30
N TYR A 7 19.21 -6.25 -30.31
CA TYR A 7 18.86 -6.51 -28.91
C TYR A 7 18.19 -5.31 -28.27
N ASN A 8 18.62 -4.11 -28.66
CA ASN A 8 18.04 -2.87 -28.16
C ASN A 8 16.55 -2.75 -28.52
N GLY A 9 16.12 -3.20 -29.70
CA GLY A 9 14.70 -3.14 -30.10
C GLY A 9 13.77 -4.04 -29.29
N MET A 10 14.22 -5.25 -28.94
CA MET A 10 13.46 -6.13 -28.04
C MET A 10 13.38 -5.52 -26.64
N ILE A 11 14.52 -5.07 -26.09
CA ILE A 11 14.53 -4.42 -24.77
C ILE A 11 13.57 -3.22 -24.75
N VAL A 12 13.61 -2.37 -25.77
CA VAL A 12 12.68 -1.23 -25.89
C VAL A 12 11.22 -1.68 -25.96
N SER A 13 10.93 -2.80 -26.62
CA SER A 13 9.55 -3.28 -26.74
C SER A 13 8.94 -3.73 -25.42
N SER A 14 9.76 -3.98 -24.39
CA SER A 14 9.27 -4.31 -23.04
C SER A 14 8.58 -3.13 -22.35
N TYR A 15 8.76 -1.90 -22.87
CA TYR A 15 8.16 -0.67 -22.34
C TYR A 15 6.88 -0.24 -23.06
N PHE A 16 6.43 -0.99 -24.07
CA PHE A 16 5.22 -0.66 -24.82
C PHE A 16 3.97 -0.90 -23.97
N LYS A 17 3.05 0.06 -23.98
CA LYS A 17 1.79 -0.02 -23.23
C LYS A 17 0.64 -0.49 -24.13
N THR A 18 0.73 -0.20 -25.42
CA THR A 18 -0.33 -0.47 -26.38
C THR A 18 0.24 -1.11 -27.66
N VAL A 19 -0.64 -1.78 -28.40
CA VAL A 19 -0.34 -2.23 -29.77
C VAL A 19 0.04 -1.05 -30.67
N SER A 20 -0.50 0.14 -30.43
CA SER A 20 -0.14 1.35 -31.16
C SER A 20 1.34 1.73 -30.97
N ASP A 21 1.87 1.59 -29.75
CA ASP A 21 3.29 1.87 -29.47
C ASP A 21 4.19 0.92 -30.26
N PHE A 22 3.81 -0.36 -30.30
CA PHE A 22 4.51 -1.36 -31.09
C PHE A 22 4.46 -1.04 -32.59
N ILE A 23 3.29 -0.73 -33.13
CA ILE A 23 3.13 -0.37 -34.56
C ILE A 23 3.96 0.88 -34.90
N LYS A 24 3.91 1.92 -34.07
CA LYS A 24 4.70 3.14 -34.25
C LYS A 24 6.21 2.83 -34.23
N PHE A 25 6.65 1.98 -33.31
CA PHE A 25 8.06 1.55 -33.25
C PHE A 25 8.51 0.89 -34.55
N LEU A 26 7.68 0.02 -35.14
CA LEU A 26 7.98 -0.60 -36.43
C LEU A 26 8.11 0.46 -37.53
N PHE A 27 7.17 1.40 -37.61
CA PHE A 27 7.22 2.45 -38.63
C PHE A 27 8.42 3.39 -38.49
N VAL A 28 8.85 3.68 -37.26
CA VAL A 28 10.02 4.52 -36.98
C VAL A 28 11.32 3.77 -37.27
N CYS A 29 11.40 2.49 -36.93
CA CYS A 29 12.59 1.68 -37.13
C CYS A 29 12.38 0.64 -38.23
N LYS A 30 12.62 1.05 -39.50
CA LYS A 30 12.51 0.17 -40.69
C LYS A 30 13.26 -1.16 -40.59
N LYS A 31 14.27 -1.27 -39.71
CA LYS A 31 14.99 -2.53 -39.41
C LYS A 31 14.12 -3.63 -38.77
N PHE A 32 12.99 -3.26 -38.17
CA PHE A 32 12.07 -4.17 -37.48
C PHE A 32 10.75 -4.40 -38.23
N VAL A 33 10.46 -3.64 -39.29
CA VAL A 33 9.22 -3.74 -40.09
C VAL A 33 8.96 -5.16 -40.60
N ASP A 34 10.01 -5.88 -40.99
CA ASP A 34 9.92 -7.25 -41.53
C ASP A 34 10.62 -8.29 -40.64
N ASN A 35 10.65 -8.08 -39.32
CA ASN A 35 11.46 -8.92 -38.44
C ASN A 35 10.77 -9.41 -37.18
N MET A 36 9.49 -9.73 -37.30
CA MET A 36 8.72 -10.37 -36.24
C MET A 36 9.30 -11.72 -35.80
N GLU A 37 10.03 -12.41 -36.69
CA GLU A 37 10.75 -13.63 -36.34
C GLU A 37 11.88 -13.43 -35.31
N LYS A 38 12.36 -12.21 -35.09
CA LYS A 38 13.39 -11.93 -34.06
C LYS A 38 12.83 -11.96 -32.65
N PHE A 39 11.51 -11.88 -32.48
CA PHE A 39 10.90 -11.84 -31.16
C PHE A 39 10.73 -13.25 -30.61
N HIS A 40 11.51 -13.55 -29.57
CA HIS A 40 11.36 -14.78 -28.78
C HIS A 40 10.31 -14.65 -27.67
N TYR A 41 9.76 -13.45 -27.47
CA TYR A 41 8.59 -13.19 -26.64
C TYR A 41 7.67 -12.18 -27.31
N ASN A 42 6.38 -12.22 -27.01
CA ASN A 42 5.45 -11.23 -27.55
C ASN A 42 5.59 -9.87 -26.84
N PRO A 43 5.87 -8.78 -27.58
CA PRO A 43 6.01 -7.43 -27.00
C PRO A 43 4.68 -6.77 -26.65
N VAL A 44 3.57 -7.33 -27.14
CA VAL A 44 2.19 -6.88 -26.91
C VAL A 44 1.28 -8.11 -26.78
N PRO A 45 0.06 -7.98 -26.23
CA PRO A 45 -0.91 -9.09 -26.23
C PRO A 45 -1.13 -9.64 -27.65
N LEU A 46 -1.09 -10.96 -27.78
CA LEU A 46 -1.35 -11.64 -29.05
C LEU A 46 -2.72 -12.29 -29.05
N THR A 47 -3.17 -12.62 -30.25
CA THR A 47 -4.38 -13.39 -30.50
C THR A 47 -4.06 -14.54 -31.44
N LEU A 48 -4.99 -15.48 -31.61
CA LEU A 48 -4.88 -16.53 -32.64
C LEU A 48 -4.64 -15.98 -34.04
N ARG A 49 -5.11 -14.77 -34.34
CA ARG A 49 -4.90 -14.12 -35.65
C ARG A 49 -3.53 -13.49 -35.77
N SER A 50 -3.00 -12.93 -34.69
CA SER A 50 -1.73 -12.18 -34.72
C SER A 50 -0.52 -13.03 -34.38
N ILE A 51 -0.68 -14.19 -33.75
CA ILE A 51 0.44 -15.05 -33.37
C ILE A 51 1.19 -15.64 -34.57
N SER A 52 0.53 -15.77 -35.73
CA SER A 52 1.17 -16.21 -36.97
C SER A 52 2.24 -15.24 -37.46
N PHE A 53 2.12 -13.94 -37.14
CA PHE A 53 3.16 -12.97 -37.46
C PHE A 53 4.42 -13.18 -36.64
N PHE A 54 4.37 -13.88 -35.51
CA PHE A 54 5.50 -14.10 -34.60
C PHE A 54 5.87 -15.59 -34.52
N PRO A 55 6.53 -16.16 -35.55
CA PRO A 55 6.73 -17.60 -35.66
C PRO A 55 7.68 -18.17 -34.61
N LYS A 56 8.64 -17.38 -34.09
CA LYS A 56 9.69 -17.84 -33.16
C LYS A 56 9.43 -17.48 -31.68
N ILE A 57 8.19 -17.20 -31.30
CA ILE A 57 7.86 -16.99 -29.89
C ILE A 57 8.03 -18.29 -29.12
N GLU A 58 8.90 -18.23 -28.13
CA GLU A 58 9.17 -19.29 -27.16
C GLU A 58 8.61 -18.92 -25.78
N THR A 59 8.60 -17.63 -25.44
CA THR A 59 8.07 -17.11 -24.18
C THR A 59 6.78 -16.33 -24.39
N LEU A 60 5.68 -16.84 -23.86
CA LEU A 60 4.40 -16.12 -23.86
C LEU A 60 4.35 -15.14 -22.68
N CYS A 61 4.27 -13.85 -22.96
CA CYS A 61 4.00 -12.79 -22.00
C CYS A 61 2.49 -12.49 -21.95
N LEU A 62 1.89 -12.63 -20.76
CA LEU A 62 0.51 -12.25 -20.50
C LEU A 62 0.51 -10.97 -19.65
N TYR A 63 -0.02 -9.89 -20.21
CA TYR A 63 -0.07 -8.55 -19.65
C TYR A 63 -1.33 -8.32 -18.83
N THR A 64 -2.45 -8.97 -19.20
CA THR A 64 -3.73 -8.87 -18.50
C THR A 64 -4.41 -10.24 -18.35
N PRO A 65 -5.35 -10.40 -17.39
CA PRO A 65 -6.14 -11.62 -17.26
C PRO A 65 -6.99 -11.98 -18.49
N SER A 66 -7.28 -10.99 -19.34
CA SER A 66 -8.08 -11.15 -20.57
C SER A 66 -7.26 -11.48 -21.82
N ASP A 67 -5.93 -11.49 -21.71
CA ASP A 67 -5.07 -11.81 -22.85
C ASP A 67 -5.30 -13.25 -23.29
N GLU A 68 -5.26 -13.47 -24.62
CA GLU A 68 -5.38 -14.82 -25.15
C GLU A 68 -4.21 -15.68 -24.67
N ASN A 69 -4.52 -16.71 -23.88
CA ASN A 69 -3.53 -17.58 -23.25
C ASN A 69 -3.26 -18.86 -24.04
N PHE A 70 -3.87 -19.02 -25.23
CA PHE A 70 -3.65 -20.17 -26.13
C PHE A 70 -3.86 -21.55 -25.49
N GLY A 71 -4.76 -21.63 -24.50
CA GLY A 71 -5.07 -22.88 -23.79
C GLY A 71 -4.10 -23.22 -22.66
N VAL A 72 -3.19 -22.31 -22.30
CA VAL A 72 -2.22 -22.49 -21.21
C VAL A 72 -2.92 -22.59 -19.84
N PHE A 73 -3.94 -21.76 -19.59
CA PHE A 73 -4.73 -21.82 -18.37
C PHE A 73 -6.11 -22.41 -18.65
N SER A 74 -6.51 -23.39 -17.84
CA SER A 74 -7.77 -24.14 -17.98
C SER A 74 -9.02 -23.32 -17.67
N ARG A 75 -8.87 -22.17 -17.00
CA ARG A 75 -9.95 -21.23 -16.70
C ARG A 75 -9.72 -19.94 -17.49
N HIS A 76 -10.31 -19.86 -18.68
CA HIS A 76 -10.35 -18.64 -19.50
C HIS A 76 -11.77 -18.43 -20.05
N PRO A 77 -12.29 -17.20 -20.15
CA PRO A 77 -13.65 -16.95 -20.63
C PRO A 77 -13.95 -17.58 -22.01
N ASN A 78 -12.92 -17.69 -22.86
CA ASN A 78 -13.00 -18.29 -24.19
C ASN A 78 -12.49 -19.75 -24.26
N ILE A 79 -12.46 -20.47 -23.13
CA ILE A 79 -11.87 -21.83 -23.06
C ILE A 79 -12.47 -22.77 -24.11
N LEU A 80 -13.77 -22.71 -24.36
CA LEU A 80 -14.44 -23.58 -25.34
C LEU A 80 -13.91 -23.37 -26.77
N ARG A 81 -13.64 -22.11 -27.15
CA ARG A 81 -13.04 -21.79 -28.46
C ARG A 81 -11.58 -22.24 -28.56
N LEU A 82 -10.84 -22.15 -27.45
CA LEU A 82 -9.44 -22.55 -27.36
C LEU A 82 -9.25 -24.06 -27.33
N LEU A 83 -10.17 -24.81 -26.68
CA LEU A 83 -10.17 -26.27 -26.61
C LEU A 83 -10.46 -26.95 -27.96
N LEU A 84 -11.12 -26.23 -28.88
CA LEU A 84 -11.32 -26.68 -30.27
C LEU A 84 -10.06 -26.55 -31.14
N GLN A 85 -9.00 -25.92 -30.62
CA GLN A 85 -7.72 -25.77 -31.30
C GLN A 85 -6.63 -26.53 -30.53
N LYS A 86 -5.62 -27.04 -31.25
CA LYS A 86 -4.49 -27.72 -30.62
C LYS A 86 -3.75 -26.70 -29.75
N PRO A 87 -3.55 -26.96 -28.44
CA PRO A 87 -2.87 -26.01 -27.56
C PRO A 87 -1.46 -25.76 -28.08
N ARG A 88 -1.06 -24.48 -28.14
CA ARG A 88 0.30 -24.13 -28.54
C ARG A 88 1.20 -24.23 -27.31
N GLU A 89 2.27 -24.99 -27.44
CA GLU A 89 3.26 -25.09 -26.37
C GLU A 89 4.26 -23.92 -26.46
N PHE A 90 4.48 -23.29 -25.31
CA PHE A 90 5.52 -22.30 -25.11
C PHE A 90 6.56 -22.88 -24.15
N PHE A 91 7.83 -22.56 -24.40
CA PHE A 91 8.93 -22.94 -23.51
C PHE A 91 8.76 -22.31 -22.13
N LYS A 92 8.33 -21.04 -22.09
CA LYS A 92 8.08 -20.30 -20.85
C LYS A 92 6.83 -19.44 -20.96
N VAL A 93 6.14 -19.25 -19.84
CA VAL A 93 5.00 -18.34 -19.74
C VAL A 93 5.28 -17.33 -18.64
N ARG A 94 5.28 -16.05 -18.98
CA ARG A 94 5.48 -14.94 -18.05
C ARG A 94 4.16 -14.23 -17.78
N VAL A 95 3.75 -14.21 -16.53
CA VAL A 95 2.52 -13.57 -16.07
C VAL A 95 2.87 -12.22 -15.42
N LEU A 96 2.49 -11.13 -16.07
CA LEU A 96 2.84 -9.75 -15.69
C LEU A 96 1.73 -9.04 -14.88
N TYR A 97 0.53 -9.62 -14.87
CA TYR A 97 -0.60 -9.17 -14.05
C TYR A 97 -0.62 -9.87 -12.68
N ASP A 98 -1.49 -9.40 -11.79
CA ASP A 98 -1.68 -9.98 -10.46
C ASP A 98 -2.29 -11.39 -10.55
N PHE A 99 -1.61 -12.38 -9.98
CA PHE A 99 -2.03 -13.78 -10.04
C PHE A 99 -2.14 -14.36 -8.63
N ASP A 100 -3.19 -15.15 -8.40
CA ASP A 100 -3.47 -15.78 -7.11
C ASP A 100 -2.39 -16.82 -6.75
N TYR A 101 -1.90 -16.78 -5.50
CA TYR A 101 -0.81 -17.64 -5.07
C TYR A 101 -1.22 -19.11 -5.09
N PHE A 102 -2.39 -19.49 -4.56
CA PHE A 102 -2.78 -20.90 -4.53
C PHE A 102 -3.06 -21.44 -5.93
N GLU A 103 -3.69 -20.68 -6.82
CA GLU A 103 -3.86 -21.06 -8.22
C GLU A 103 -2.51 -21.26 -8.94
N SER A 104 -1.47 -20.48 -8.58
CA SER A 104 -0.14 -20.65 -9.16
C SER A 104 0.49 -22.01 -8.84
N LEU A 105 0.09 -22.67 -7.74
CA LEU A 105 0.61 -23.99 -7.36
C LEU A 105 0.22 -25.09 -8.36
N LYS A 106 -0.79 -24.86 -9.20
CA LYS A 106 -1.21 -25.79 -10.27
C LYS A 106 -0.28 -25.76 -11.49
N TYR A 107 0.62 -24.78 -11.55
CA TYR A 107 1.44 -24.49 -12.72
C TYR A 107 2.90 -24.31 -12.28
N PRO A 108 3.81 -25.23 -12.64
CA PRO A 108 5.14 -25.30 -12.04
C PRO A 108 6.05 -24.13 -12.46
N SER A 109 6.92 -23.70 -11.54
CA SER A 109 7.72 -22.47 -11.67
C SER A 109 8.89 -22.54 -12.65
N ASP A 110 9.23 -23.73 -13.13
CA ASP A 110 10.19 -23.94 -14.23
C ASP A 110 9.64 -23.38 -15.55
N LYS A 111 8.35 -23.62 -15.81
CA LYS A 111 7.63 -23.15 -17.00
C LYS A 111 6.95 -21.79 -16.79
N PHE A 112 6.54 -21.46 -15.57
CA PHE A 112 5.78 -20.24 -15.28
C PHE A 112 6.56 -19.22 -14.44
N ASP A 113 6.64 -17.98 -14.92
CA ASP A 113 7.30 -16.84 -14.29
C ASP A 113 6.26 -15.79 -13.88
N TYR A 114 5.83 -15.84 -12.62
CA TYR A 114 4.86 -14.91 -12.05
C TYR A 114 5.55 -13.66 -11.48
N LYS A 115 5.26 -12.50 -12.06
CA LYS A 115 5.85 -11.23 -11.57
C LYS A 115 5.13 -10.66 -10.37
N LYS A 116 3.84 -10.97 -10.19
CA LYS A 116 3.01 -10.42 -9.12
C LYS A 116 2.12 -11.51 -8.54
N LEU A 117 2.66 -12.29 -7.60
CA LEU A 117 1.86 -13.25 -6.84
C LEU A 117 1.21 -12.56 -5.65
N THR A 118 -0.11 -12.70 -5.56
CA THR A 118 -0.93 -12.14 -4.48
C THR A 118 -1.42 -13.28 -3.59
N PHE A 119 -1.15 -13.18 -2.29
CA PHE A 119 -1.71 -14.07 -1.29
C PHE A 119 -3.11 -13.57 -0.89
N THR A 120 -4.15 -14.34 -1.17
CA THR A 120 -5.55 -13.93 -1.00
C THR A 120 -6.18 -14.51 0.27
N TYR A 121 -7.38 -14.05 0.65
CA TYR A 121 -8.11 -14.63 1.80
C TYR A 121 -8.44 -16.11 1.57
N THR A 122 -8.68 -16.53 0.32
CA THR A 122 -8.91 -17.95 0.02
C THR A 122 -7.66 -18.78 0.22
N ASP A 123 -6.47 -18.19 0.04
CA ASP A 123 -5.20 -18.88 0.30
C ASP A 123 -5.04 -19.17 1.79
N LYS A 124 -5.39 -18.21 2.66
CA LYS A 124 -5.40 -18.42 4.12
C LYS A 124 -6.25 -19.63 4.48
N ASP A 125 -7.50 -19.67 4.03
CA ASP A 125 -8.46 -20.73 4.43
C ASP A 125 -8.08 -22.11 3.89
N ARG A 126 -7.38 -22.16 2.76
CA ARG A 126 -6.90 -23.41 2.16
C ARG A 126 -5.61 -23.93 2.78
N ILE A 127 -4.75 -23.02 3.28
CA ILE A 127 -3.40 -23.36 3.74
C ILE A 127 -3.33 -23.48 5.26
N PHE A 128 -4.06 -22.64 5.99
CA PHE A 128 -3.96 -22.54 7.45
C PHE A 128 -5.26 -22.91 8.14
N LYS A 129 -5.14 -23.58 9.29
CA LYS A 129 -6.28 -23.82 10.19
C LYS A 129 -6.57 -22.56 11.00
N GLU A 130 -7.82 -22.35 11.40
CA GLU A 130 -8.22 -21.21 12.26
C GLU A 130 -7.45 -21.14 13.60
N THR A 131 -6.91 -22.26 14.07
CA THR A 131 -6.11 -22.37 15.30
C THR A 131 -4.63 -22.02 15.11
N THR A 132 -4.20 -21.67 13.90
CA THR A 132 -2.79 -21.40 13.60
C THR A 132 -2.33 -20.12 14.28
N LYS A 133 -1.24 -20.22 15.05
CA LYS A 133 -0.64 -19.08 15.77
C LYS A 133 0.52 -18.43 15.03
N ASN A 134 1.22 -19.19 14.20
CA ASN A 134 2.43 -18.75 13.50
C ASN A 134 2.24 -18.98 12.00
N VAL A 135 2.28 -17.91 11.22
CA VAL A 135 2.17 -17.95 9.76
C VAL A 135 3.50 -17.57 9.14
N VAL A 136 3.92 -18.38 8.17
CA VAL A 136 5.06 -18.06 7.30
C VAL A 136 4.53 -17.86 5.89
N ILE A 137 4.59 -16.63 5.40
CA ILE A 137 4.12 -16.32 4.05
C ILE A 137 5.19 -16.77 3.03
N PRO A 138 4.82 -17.46 1.94
CA PRO A 138 5.77 -17.97 0.95
C PRO A 138 6.62 -16.87 0.32
N LYS A 139 7.93 -17.11 0.18
CA LYS A 139 8.91 -16.13 -0.36
C LYS A 139 8.64 -15.67 -1.79
N THR A 140 7.78 -16.37 -2.54
CA THR A 140 7.42 -15.98 -3.91
C THR A 140 6.34 -14.90 -3.95
N VAL A 141 5.60 -14.69 -2.85
CA VAL A 141 4.51 -13.71 -2.73
C VAL A 141 5.06 -12.28 -2.82
N LYS A 142 4.39 -11.43 -3.62
CA LYS A 142 4.71 -10.01 -3.81
C LYS A 142 3.69 -9.08 -3.17
N LYS A 143 2.46 -9.55 -2.98
CA LYS A 143 1.36 -8.76 -2.45
C LYS A 143 0.55 -9.58 -1.46
N LEU A 144 0.10 -8.96 -0.37
CA LEU A 144 -0.97 -9.51 0.46
C LEU A 144 -2.28 -8.86 0.04
N GLY A 145 -3.25 -9.66 -0.35
CA GLY A 145 -4.53 -9.19 -0.86
C GLY A 145 -5.43 -8.61 0.23
N THR A 146 -6.49 -7.95 -0.21
CA THR A 146 -7.58 -7.47 0.64
C THR A 146 -8.09 -8.61 1.53
N GLU A 147 -8.21 -8.31 2.82
CA GLU A 147 -8.71 -9.23 3.86
C GLU A 147 -7.96 -10.57 3.98
N SER A 148 -6.75 -10.69 3.41
CA SER A 148 -6.06 -11.99 3.30
C SER A 148 -5.80 -12.69 4.64
N PHE A 149 -5.61 -11.92 5.73
CA PHE A 149 -5.51 -12.41 7.10
C PHE A 149 -6.55 -11.80 8.04
N SER A 150 -7.64 -11.22 7.52
CA SER A 150 -8.67 -10.60 8.34
C SER A 150 -9.27 -11.61 9.32
N SER A 151 -9.52 -11.17 10.55
CA SER A 151 -10.17 -11.93 11.62
C SER A 151 -9.47 -13.26 11.95
N PHE A 152 -8.15 -13.32 11.79
CA PHE A 152 -7.38 -14.51 12.15
C PHE A 152 -7.06 -14.50 13.66
N TYR A 153 -8.08 -14.74 14.49
CA TYR A 153 -8.06 -14.45 15.93
C TYR A 153 -6.97 -15.16 16.74
N LYS A 154 -6.44 -16.29 16.26
CA LYS A 154 -5.35 -17.02 16.96
C LYS A 154 -3.95 -16.64 16.47
N LEU A 155 -3.83 -15.81 15.44
CA LEU A 155 -2.54 -15.40 14.89
C LEU A 155 -1.76 -14.54 15.90
N GLU A 156 -0.59 -15.04 16.31
CA GLU A 156 0.32 -14.38 17.25
C GLU A 156 1.56 -13.82 16.51
N ARG A 157 2.03 -14.53 15.46
CA ARG A 157 3.20 -14.13 14.67
C ARG A 157 2.99 -14.38 13.19
N VAL A 158 3.40 -13.41 12.38
CA VAL A 158 3.44 -13.54 10.92
C VAL A 158 4.82 -13.15 10.39
N ASN A 159 5.41 -14.01 9.57
CA ASN A 159 6.63 -13.71 8.84
C ASN A 159 6.28 -13.27 7.42
N ILE A 160 6.34 -11.95 7.17
CA ILE A 160 6.12 -11.34 5.86
C ILE A 160 7.45 -11.29 5.12
N PRO A 161 7.59 -11.91 3.93
CA PRO A 161 8.85 -11.98 3.23
C PRO A 161 9.25 -10.61 2.65
N PRO A 162 10.57 -10.34 2.48
CA PRO A 162 11.10 -9.01 2.16
C PRO A 162 10.72 -8.49 0.76
N ASN A 163 10.17 -9.35 -0.09
CA ASN A 163 9.74 -9.03 -1.44
C ASN A 163 8.26 -8.68 -1.55
N VAL A 164 7.53 -8.65 -0.43
CA VAL A 164 6.19 -8.09 -0.38
C VAL A 164 6.30 -6.57 -0.46
N VAL A 165 5.63 -5.99 -1.47
CA VAL A 165 5.63 -4.54 -1.74
C VAL A 165 4.29 -3.88 -1.41
N PHE A 166 3.23 -4.67 -1.21
CA PHE A 166 1.87 -4.19 -0.99
C PHE A 166 1.15 -5.04 0.08
N ILE A 167 0.49 -4.38 1.02
CA ILE A 167 -0.45 -4.99 1.99
C ILE A 167 -1.83 -4.40 1.74
N GLY A 168 -2.80 -5.25 1.41
CA GLY A 168 -4.14 -4.84 1.02
C GLY A 168 -5.03 -4.29 2.14
N GLU A 169 -6.17 -3.76 1.73
CA GLU A 169 -7.20 -3.26 2.64
C GLU A 169 -7.64 -4.34 3.63
N SER A 170 -7.79 -3.98 4.90
CA SER A 170 -8.21 -4.90 5.98
C SER A 170 -7.35 -6.17 6.11
N CYS A 171 -6.13 -6.21 5.57
CA CYS A 171 -5.32 -7.43 5.46
C CYS A 171 -5.15 -8.17 6.80
N PHE A 172 -4.83 -7.48 7.89
CA PHE A 172 -4.67 -8.05 9.23
C PHE A 172 -5.71 -7.52 10.22
N LYS A 173 -6.82 -6.97 9.72
CA LYS A 173 -7.89 -6.42 10.55
C LYS A 173 -8.34 -7.47 11.59
N THR A 174 -8.49 -7.06 12.84
CA THR A 174 -8.99 -7.94 13.91
C THR A 174 -8.10 -9.17 14.21
N CYS A 175 -6.79 -9.10 13.94
CA CYS A 175 -5.83 -10.10 14.45
C CYS A 175 -5.39 -9.76 15.88
N TYR A 176 -6.28 -9.97 16.85
CA TYR A 176 -6.13 -9.47 18.22
C TYR A 176 -4.82 -9.83 18.94
N ASN A 177 -4.21 -10.98 18.60
CA ASN A 177 -3.08 -11.55 19.34
C ASN A 177 -1.70 -11.21 18.74
N ILE A 178 -1.63 -10.44 17.66
CA ILE A 178 -0.34 -10.02 17.10
C ILE A 178 0.30 -9.01 18.05
N THR A 179 1.41 -9.41 18.67
CA THR A 179 2.16 -8.56 19.62
C THR A 179 3.26 -7.74 18.96
N THR A 180 3.85 -8.30 17.90
CA THR A 180 4.93 -7.69 17.10
C THR A 180 4.65 -7.96 15.63
N LEU A 181 4.92 -6.97 14.80
CA LEU A 181 4.74 -7.06 13.35
C LEU A 181 5.91 -6.38 12.65
N THR A 182 6.72 -7.16 11.95
CA THR A 182 7.83 -6.63 11.15
C THR A 182 7.36 -6.44 9.72
N LEU A 183 7.38 -5.19 9.24
CA LEU A 183 7.02 -4.84 7.87
C LEU A 183 8.25 -4.93 6.94
N PRO A 184 8.08 -5.39 5.68
CA PRO A 184 9.16 -5.43 4.69
C PRO A 184 9.74 -4.04 4.40
N SER A 185 11.07 -3.94 4.22
CA SER A 185 11.74 -2.67 3.92
C SER A 185 11.40 -2.07 2.55
N ASN A 186 10.93 -2.90 1.61
CA ASN A 186 10.54 -2.50 0.26
C ASN A 186 9.02 -2.31 0.13
N LEU A 187 8.29 -2.28 1.25
CA LEU A 187 6.85 -2.04 1.25
C LEU A 187 6.58 -0.61 0.79
N THR A 188 5.80 -0.46 -0.28
CA THR A 188 5.45 0.84 -0.88
C THR A 188 4.03 1.27 -0.58
N GLU A 189 3.17 0.35 -0.14
CA GLU A 189 1.76 0.66 0.10
C GLU A 189 1.14 -0.23 1.19
N ILE A 190 0.31 0.38 2.03
CA ILE A 190 -0.52 -0.24 3.06
C ILE A 190 -1.95 0.24 2.83
N GLY A 191 -2.89 -0.70 2.66
CA GLY A 191 -4.30 -0.40 2.45
C GLY A 191 -5.01 0.18 3.67
N ALA A 192 -6.19 0.74 3.44
CA ALA A 192 -7.07 1.20 4.51
C ALA A 192 -7.38 0.06 5.49
N VAL A 193 -7.55 0.37 6.77
CA VAL A 193 -7.96 -0.61 7.80
C VAL A 193 -7.00 -1.81 7.96
N ALA A 194 -5.82 -1.80 7.32
CA ALA A 194 -4.98 -2.99 7.19
C ALA A 194 -4.53 -3.59 8.53
N PHE A 195 -4.33 -2.75 9.55
CA PHE A 195 -3.91 -3.13 10.89
C PHE A 195 -4.89 -2.65 11.96
N ALA A 196 -6.17 -2.46 11.59
CA ALA A 196 -7.17 -2.03 12.58
C ALA A 196 -7.45 -3.15 13.58
N THR A 197 -7.63 -2.77 14.84
CA THR A 197 -8.00 -3.65 15.96
C THR A 197 -6.96 -4.74 16.21
N LEU A 198 -5.67 -4.43 16.05
CA LEU A 198 -4.57 -5.25 16.56
C LEU A 198 -4.37 -4.97 18.05
N GLU A 199 -5.30 -5.47 18.87
CA GLU A 199 -5.38 -5.10 20.29
C GLU A 199 -4.12 -5.43 21.11
N SER A 200 -3.26 -6.36 20.68
CA SER A 200 -2.01 -6.70 21.38
C SER A 200 -0.75 -6.05 20.81
N LEU A 201 -0.84 -5.31 19.69
CA LEU A 201 0.33 -4.75 19.01
C LEU A 201 0.90 -3.62 19.86
N LYS A 202 2.18 -3.71 20.25
CA LYS A 202 2.82 -2.72 21.14
C LYS A 202 3.59 -1.63 20.41
N SER A 203 4.21 -1.97 19.29
CA SER A 203 5.05 -1.05 18.54
C SER A 203 5.06 -1.41 17.06
N ILE A 204 5.20 -0.41 16.20
CA ILE A 204 5.41 -0.65 14.77
C ILE A 204 6.34 0.39 14.14
N ILE A 205 7.17 -0.09 13.22
CA ILE A 205 8.05 0.74 12.39
C ILE A 205 7.47 0.75 10.98
N ILE A 206 7.10 1.93 10.49
CA ILE A 206 6.54 2.11 9.16
C ILE A 206 7.69 2.25 8.14
N PRO A 207 7.71 1.43 7.07
CA PRO A 207 8.82 1.44 6.09
C PRO A 207 9.00 2.78 5.37
N LYS A 208 10.27 3.09 5.04
CA LYS A 208 10.71 4.37 4.47
C LYS A 208 10.05 4.80 3.13
N TYR A 209 9.47 3.86 2.38
CA TYR A 209 8.83 4.14 1.10
C TYR A 209 7.33 4.42 1.21
N ILE A 210 6.76 4.37 2.42
CA ILE A 210 5.37 4.73 2.66
C ILE A 210 5.24 6.24 2.70
N THR A 211 4.47 6.80 1.76
CA THR A 211 4.19 8.25 1.68
C THR A 211 2.83 8.63 2.27
N SER A 212 1.92 7.66 2.43
CA SER A 212 0.58 7.89 2.95
C SER A 212 0.13 6.74 3.84
N LEU A 213 -0.37 7.06 5.04
CA LEU A 213 -1.11 6.12 5.88
C LEU A 213 -2.61 6.28 5.63
N LYS A 214 -3.26 5.18 5.30
CA LYS A 214 -4.67 5.16 4.88
C LYS A 214 -5.64 5.25 6.04
N ALA A 215 -6.89 5.52 5.68
CA ALA A 215 -7.97 5.66 6.65
C ALA A 215 -8.06 4.41 7.55
N TYR A 216 -8.15 4.65 8.86
CA TYR A 216 -8.27 3.61 9.89
C TYR A 216 -7.12 2.58 9.93
N THR A 217 -5.95 2.82 9.32
CA THR A 217 -4.90 1.79 9.23
C THR A 217 -4.53 1.16 10.58
N PHE A 218 -4.46 1.93 11.67
CA PHE A 218 -4.17 1.48 13.03
C PHE A 218 -5.31 1.77 14.03
N ALA A 219 -6.54 1.94 13.56
CA ALA A 219 -7.67 2.25 14.44
C ALA A 219 -7.89 1.14 15.49
N ASP A 220 -8.19 1.52 16.74
CA ASP A 220 -8.41 0.62 17.87
C ASP A 220 -7.22 -0.31 18.21
N CYS A 221 -5.98 0.05 17.86
CA CYS A 221 -4.77 -0.61 18.37
C CYS A 221 -4.49 -0.18 19.82
N ARG A 222 -5.27 -0.70 20.76
CA ARG A 222 -5.33 -0.19 22.15
C ARG A 222 -4.03 -0.35 22.95
N GLU A 223 -3.21 -1.35 22.62
CA GLU A 223 -1.91 -1.57 23.28
C GLU A 223 -0.72 -0.93 22.55
N LEU A 224 -0.96 -0.22 21.44
CA LEU A 224 0.10 0.43 20.67
C LEU A 224 0.66 1.60 21.47
N VAL A 225 1.95 1.54 21.81
CA VAL A 225 2.68 2.56 22.60
C VAL A 225 3.55 3.42 21.69
N ASP A 226 4.22 2.78 20.72
CA ASP A 226 5.28 3.39 19.91
C ASP A 226 5.00 3.22 18.41
N VAL A 227 5.09 4.32 17.66
CA VAL A 227 5.02 4.32 16.20
C VAL A 227 6.16 5.14 15.62
N GLU A 228 6.99 4.50 14.81
CA GLU A 228 8.02 5.17 14.02
C GLU A 228 7.48 5.43 12.60
N LEU A 229 7.31 6.71 12.27
CA LEU A 229 6.85 7.18 10.96
C LEU A 229 8.05 7.51 10.05
N PRO A 230 7.97 7.27 8.73
CA PRO A 230 9.08 7.52 7.83
C PRO A 230 9.21 9.02 7.54
N GLU A 231 10.44 9.52 7.35
CA GLU A 231 10.70 10.95 7.13
C GLU A 231 9.96 11.56 5.93
N HIS A 232 9.69 10.75 4.89
CA HIS A 232 9.00 11.16 3.66
C HIS A 232 7.48 10.97 3.72
N LEU A 233 6.89 10.78 4.90
CA LEU A 233 5.44 10.70 5.04
C LEU A 233 4.80 12.04 4.73
N GLU A 234 3.76 12.04 3.88
CA GLU A 234 3.06 13.24 3.43
C GLU A 234 1.64 13.32 4.03
N ILE A 235 0.96 12.17 4.17
CA ILE A 235 -0.47 12.12 4.50
C ILE A 235 -0.75 11.09 5.61
N ILE A 236 -1.48 11.52 6.64
CA ILE A 236 -2.11 10.65 7.64
C ILE A 236 -3.62 10.81 7.48
N GLU A 237 -4.28 9.83 6.86
CA GLU A 237 -5.73 9.93 6.58
C GLU A 237 -6.61 9.79 7.83
N LYS A 238 -7.92 10.02 7.64
CA LYS A 238 -8.92 10.01 8.72
C LYS A 238 -8.83 8.76 9.60
N CYS A 239 -8.98 8.97 10.91
CA CYS A 239 -9.03 7.93 11.93
C CYS A 239 -7.82 6.98 11.96
N CYS A 240 -6.67 7.34 11.37
CA CYS A 240 -5.53 6.42 11.20
C CYS A 240 -5.09 5.75 12.51
N PHE A 241 -4.95 6.50 13.60
CA PHE A 241 -4.60 6.04 14.95
C PHE A 241 -5.76 6.24 15.94
N ASN A 242 -7.00 6.28 15.45
CA ASN A 242 -8.19 6.47 16.30
C ASN A 242 -8.22 5.45 17.44
N LYS A 243 -8.41 5.91 18.67
CA LYS A 243 -8.52 5.08 19.88
C LYS A 243 -7.29 4.18 20.13
N CYS A 244 -6.10 4.59 19.71
CA CYS A 244 -4.84 4.01 20.19
C CYS A 244 -4.56 4.48 21.63
N GLN A 245 -5.30 3.93 22.60
CA GLN A 245 -5.38 4.44 23.98
C GLN A 245 -4.07 4.41 24.78
N LYS A 246 -3.04 3.73 24.29
CA LYS A 246 -1.70 3.71 24.90
C LYS A 246 -0.64 4.42 24.06
N LEU A 247 -1.00 4.97 22.90
CA LEU A 247 -0.04 5.59 21.98
C LEU A 247 0.51 6.85 22.62
N GLN A 248 1.78 6.77 23.02
CA GLN A 248 2.50 7.83 23.72
C GLN A 248 3.56 8.46 22.83
N ASN A 249 4.25 7.62 22.06
CA ASN A 249 5.44 8.02 21.31
C ASN A 249 5.14 7.96 19.82
N VAL A 250 4.84 9.13 19.25
CA VAL A 250 4.73 9.35 17.81
C VAL A 250 5.31 10.72 17.48
N ILE A 251 6.23 10.75 16.54
CA ILE A 251 6.82 11.97 15.99
C ILE A 251 6.29 12.11 14.57
N ILE A 252 5.51 13.15 14.32
CA ILE A 252 4.97 13.42 12.99
C ILE A 252 6.05 14.16 12.18
N PRO A 253 6.50 13.62 11.03
CA PRO A 253 7.51 14.29 10.21
C PRO A 253 7.04 15.67 9.71
N ASN A 254 7.97 16.62 9.62
CA ASN A 254 7.68 18.00 9.17
C ASN A 254 7.09 18.07 7.74
N GLY A 255 7.34 17.05 6.91
CA GLY A 255 6.81 16.95 5.55
C GLY A 255 5.32 16.61 5.47
N VAL A 256 4.69 16.19 6.57
CA VAL A 256 3.26 15.85 6.59
C VAL A 256 2.42 17.10 6.35
N SER A 257 1.67 17.12 5.25
CA SER A 257 0.82 18.25 4.84
C SER A 257 -0.65 18.04 5.18
N GLU A 258 -1.07 16.80 5.45
CA GLU A 258 -2.45 16.45 5.78
C GLU A 258 -2.53 15.46 6.94
N ILE A 259 -3.34 15.81 7.94
CA ILE A 259 -3.78 14.93 9.03
C ILE A 259 -5.30 14.96 9.06
N GLY A 260 -5.92 13.83 8.77
CA GLY A 260 -7.37 13.72 8.61
C GLY A 260 -8.14 13.76 9.93
N ASN A 261 -9.46 13.90 9.80
CA ASN A 261 -10.40 13.89 10.93
C ASN A 261 -10.16 12.71 11.87
N ASN A 262 -10.20 12.96 13.18
CA ASN A 262 -10.07 11.95 14.23
C ASN A 262 -8.78 11.10 14.17
N ALA A 263 -7.74 11.53 13.43
CA ALA A 263 -6.55 10.72 13.18
C ALA A 263 -5.84 10.24 14.46
N PHE A 264 -5.81 11.07 15.52
CA PHE A 264 -5.21 10.76 16.81
C PHE A 264 -6.23 10.85 17.97
N GLU A 265 -7.53 10.80 17.68
CA GLU A 265 -8.54 10.88 18.73
C GLU A 265 -8.35 9.75 19.76
N GLY A 266 -8.35 10.10 21.04
CA GLY A 266 -8.23 9.16 22.15
C GLY A 266 -6.83 8.57 22.36
N CYS A 267 -5.78 9.16 21.77
CA CYS A 267 -4.40 8.77 22.03
C CYS A 267 -3.90 9.25 23.39
N ALA A 268 -2.83 8.63 23.90
CA ALA A 268 -2.29 8.89 25.25
C ALA A 268 -1.00 9.72 25.27
N MET A 269 -0.64 10.35 24.16
CA MET A 269 0.52 11.23 24.03
C MET A 269 0.46 12.38 25.03
N SER A 270 1.61 12.70 25.64
CA SER A 270 1.77 13.83 26.56
C SER A 270 2.20 15.11 25.87
N GLN A 271 2.81 15.00 24.69
CA GLN A 271 3.22 16.12 23.87
C GLN A 271 3.07 15.77 22.39
N ILE A 272 2.85 16.78 21.55
CA ILE A 272 2.86 16.62 20.10
C ILE A 272 3.51 17.84 19.44
N SER A 273 4.32 17.60 18.41
CA SER A 273 4.85 18.65 17.53
C SER A 273 4.10 18.61 16.21
N ILE A 274 3.50 19.74 15.84
CA ILE A 274 2.74 19.88 14.61
C ILE A 274 3.70 20.15 13.44
N PRO A 275 3.57 19.43 12.31
CA PRO A 275 4.41 19.63 11.13
C PRO A 275 4.31 21.04 10.54
N THR A 276 5.43 21.58 10.06
CA THR A 276 5.50 22.92 9.44
C THR A 276 4.63 23.06 8.18
N CYS A 277 4.40 21.95 7.47
CA CYS A 277 3.58 21.92 6.26
C CYS A 277 2.07 21.86 6.55
N LEU A 278 1.64 21.57 7.78
CA LEU A 278 0.23 21.39 8.11
C LEU A 278 -0.47 22.75 8.27
N LYS A 279 -1.47 23.03 7.41
CA LYS A 279 -2.21 24.30 7.41
C LYS A 279 -3.55 24.24 8.14
N THR A 280 -4.12 23.05 8.26
CA THR A 280 -5.41 22.83 8.92
C THR A 280 -5.27 21.67 9.89
N ILE A 281 -5.78 21.86 11.10
CA ILE A 281 -6.00 20.76 12.05
C ILE A 281 -7.48 20.39 11.96
N GLU A 282 -7.74 19.20 11.43
CA GLU A 282 -9.08 18.70 11.11
C GLU A 282 -9.93 18.38 12.35
N LYS A 283 -11.23 18.11 12.13
CA LYS A 283 -12.18 17.91 13.22
C LYS A 283 -11.75 16.74 14.09
N PHE A 284 -11.82 16.94 15.39
CA PHE A 284 -11.49 15.92 16.40
C PHE A 284 -10.08 15.31 16.29
N THR A 285 -9.14 15.91 15.56
CA THR A 285 -7.83 15.29 15.26
C THR A 285 -7.11 14.77 16.51
N PHE A 286 -7.09 15.56 17.58
CA PHE A 286 -6.50 15.22 18.89
C PHE A 286 -7.56 15.18 20.00
N TYR A 287 -8.84 14.98 19.64
CA TYR A 287 -9.92 14.94 20.62
C TYR A 287 -9.72 13.81 21.64
N GLY A 288 -9.98 14.08 22.93
CA GLY A 288 -9.89 13.05 23.97
C GLY A 288 -8.45 12.59 24.27
N CYS A 289 -7.43 13.32 23.83
CA CYS A 289 -6.05 13.07 24.25
C CYS A 289 -5.82 13.51 25.70
N LYS A 290 -6.32 12.72 26.65
CA LYS A 290 -6.40 13.08 28.09
C LYS A 290 -5.04 13.34 28.76
N ASN A 291 -3.95 12.86 28.16
CA ASN A 291 -2.61 13.05 28.70
C ASN A 291 -1.87 14.23 28.09
N LEU A 292 -2.40 14.88 27.06
CA LEU A 292 -1.73 15.94 26.33
C LEU A 292 -1.52 17.16 27.25
N VAL A 293 -0.26 17.53 27.43
CA VAL A 293 0.19 18.67 28.26
C VAL A 293 0.78 19.78 27.38
N GLU A 294 1.40 19.43 26.27
CA GLU A 294 2.15 20.37 25.43
C GLU A 294 1.89 20.16 23.94
N VAL A 295 1.71 21.26 23.19
CA VAL A 295 1.60 21.27 21.73
C VAL A 295 2.57 22.30 21.17
N LYS A 296 3.45 21.89 20.25
CA LYS A 296 4.45 22.75 19.58
C LYS A 296 4.15 22.83 18.08
N GLY A 297 4.73 23.80 17.37
CA GLY A 297 4.65 23.87 15.91
C GLY A 297 3.35 24.47 15.36
N LEU A 298 2.63 25.25 16.17
CA LEU A 298 1.33 25.84 15.80
C LEU A 298 1.45 27.11 14.94
N GLU A 299 2.65 27.66 14.78
CA GLU A 299 2.93 28.91 14.05
C GLU A 299 2.53 28.86 12.57
N CYS A 300 2.52 27.67 11.97
CA CYS A 300 2.20 27.47 10.55
C CYS A 300 0.72 27.15 10.29
N VAL A 301 -0.08 26.93 11.35
CA VAL A 301 -1.47 26.48 11.25
C VAL A 301 -2.40 27.67 11.05
N ILE A 302 -3.20 27.62 9.99
CA ILE A 302 -4.14 28.68 9.59
C ILE A 302 -5.53 28.42 10.19
N THR A 303 -5.99 27.16 10.15
CA THR A 303 -7.35 26.80 10.55
C THR A 303 -7.36 25.67 11.57
N PHE A 304 -8.11 25.87 12.65
CA PHE A 304 -8.40 24.85 13.66
C PHE A 304 -9.88 24.51 13.60
N LYS A 305 -10.19 23.27 13.23
CA LYS A 305 -11.56 22.78 13.05
C LYS A 305 -12.22 22.42 14.39
N THR A 306 -13.54 22.20 14.33
CA THR A 306 -14.37 21.86 15.50
C THR A 306 -13.74 20.77 16.36
N PHE A 307 -13.58 21.01 17.66
CA PHE A 307 -13.04 20.07 18.65
C PHE A 307 -11.66 19.46 18.31
N ALA A 308 -10.85 20.11 17.47
CA ALA A 308 -9.51 19.65 17.07
C ALA A 308 -8.65 19.19 18.27
N PHE A 309 -8.68 19.94 19.37
CA PHE A 309 -8.08 19.63 20.66
C PHE A 309 -9.13 19.65 21.77
N GLY A 310 -10.31 19.07 21.56
CA GLY A 310 -11.33 18.97 22.61
C GLY A 310 -11.08 17.79 23.57
N GLY A 311 -11.72 17.79 24.75
CA GLY A 311 -11.77 16.61 25.64
C GLY A 311 -10.45 16.19 26.29
N HIS A 312 -9.42 17.04 26.26
CA HIS A 312 -8.23 16.89 27.11
C HIS A 312 -8.52 17.35 28.54
N THR A 313 -7.61 17.04 29.46
CA THR A 313 -7.74 17.45 30.88
C THR A 313 -6.46 18.05 31.45
N LYS A 314 -5.40 18.23 30.64
CA LYS A 314 -4.07 18.66 31.10
C LYS A 314 -3.42 19.74 30.24
N LEU A 315 -3.94 20.00 29.04
CA LEU A 315 -3.41 21.05 28.16
C LEU A 315 -4.00 22.38 28.64
N ASN A 316 -3.19 23.21 29.27
CA ASN A 316 -3.68 24.42 29.92
C ASN A 316 -3.47 25.69 29.09
N LYS A 317 -2.48 25.70 28.19
CA LYS A 317 -2.11 26.86 27.40
C LYS A 317 -1.61 26.43 26.02
N VAL A 318 -1.99 27.19 25.00
CA VAL A 318 -1.41 27.10 23.64
C VAL A 318 -1.13 28.51 23.12
N GLU A 319 -0.12 28.61 22.27
CA GLU A 319 0.22 29.83 21.54
C GLU A 319 -0.05 29.61 20.06
N ILE A 320 -0.86 30.48 19.46
CA ILE A 320 -1.27 30.40 18.05
C ILE A 320 -1.09 31.74 17.36
N ASP A 321 -1.03 31.70 16.04
CA ASP A 321 -0.90 32.93 15.25
C ASP A 321 -2.15 33.80 15.42
N LYS A 322 -1.98 35.12 15.52
CA LYS A 322 -3.09 36.05 15.70
C LYS A 322 -4.14 35.98 14.58
N THR A 323 -3.76 35.56 13.38
CA THR A 323 -4.62 35.42 12.19
C THR A 323 -5.29 34.05 12.10
N ALA A 324 -4.97 33.12 13.00
CA ALA A 324 -5.55 31.79 12.99
C ALA A 324 -7.08 31.82 13.17
N ILE A 325 -7.75 30.98 12.37
CA ILE A 325 -9.20 30.80 12.35
C ILE A 325 -9.56 29.63 13.27
N LEU A 326 -10.42 29.88 14.25
CA LEU A 326 -10.93 28.85 15.17
C LEU A 326 -12.40 28.59 14.87
N GLU A 327 -12.75 27.36 14.53
CA GLU A 327 -14.14 26.90 14.52
C GLU A 327 -14.62 26.56 15.95
N ASN A 328 -15.92 26.32 16.11
CA ASN A 328 -16.58 26.08 17.40
C ASN A 328 -15.80 25.07 18.27
N ASP A 329 -15.39 25.50 19.46
CA ASP A 329 -14.68 24.71 20.46
C ASP A 329 -13.43 23.98 19.98
N ALA A 330 -12.68 24.57 19.03
CA ALA A 330 -11.44 23.99 18.50
C ALA A 330 -10.46 23.52 19.59
N PHE A 331 -10.40 24.19 20.74
CA PHE A 331 -9.56 23.86 21.90
C PHE A 331 -10.35 23.40 23.14
N GLY A 332 -11.69 23.34 23.06
CA GLY A 332 -12.56 23.13 24.22
C GLY A 332 -12.55 24.28 25.24
N GLU A 333 -13.33 24.13 26.32
CA GLU A 333 -13.62 25.20 27.29
C GLU A 333 -12.49 25.48 28.30
N GLN A 334 -11.44 24.65 28.36
CA GLN A 334 -10.44 24.66 29.44
C GLN A 334 -9.05 25.19 29.03
N ILE A 335 -8.81 25.49 27.75
CA ILE A 335 -7.50 25.95 27.26
C ILE A 335 -7.40 27.48 27.27
N ASN A 336 -6.34 28.00 27.87
CA ASN A 336 -5.93 29.38 27.64
C ASN A 336 -5.24 29.53 26.27
N VAL A 337 -5.96 30.03 25.27
CA VAL A 337 -5.44 30.26 23.92
C VAL A 337 -4.85 31.67 23.84
N VAL A 338 -3.53 31.77 23.69
CA VAL A 338 -2.82 33.03 23.52
C VAL A 338 -2.53 33.26 22.03
N ARG A 339 -2.96 34.41 21.52
CA ARG A 339 -2.71 34.84 20.13
C ARG A 339 -1.46 35.73 20.06
N ILE A 340 -0.53 35.37 19.20
CA ILE A 340 0.80 36.00 19.09
C ILE A 340 1.09 36.37 17.62
N ASP A 341 1.89 37.40 17.38
CA ASP A 341 2.40 37.72 16.04
C ASP A 341 3.34 36.62 15.52
N SER A 342 3.26 36.28 14.22
CA SER A 342 4.05 35.20 13.62
C SER A 342 5.58 35.34 13.85
N HIS A 343 6.09 36.56 14.01
CA HIS A 343 7.51 36.84 14.26
C HIS A 343 7.94 36.67 15.73
N GLN A 344 7.00 36.41 16.65
CA GLN A 344 7.25 36.31 18.09
C GLN A 344 7.21 34.87 18.61
N PHE A 345 6.92 33.88 17.76
CA PHE A 345 7.11 32.46 18.10
C PHE A 345 8.61 32.22 18.38
N LYS A 346 8.92 31.66 19.56
CA LYS A 346 10.29 31.36 20.01
C LYS A 346 10.63 29.90 19.85
#